data_AF-A0A2A2W886-F1
#
_entry.id   AF-A0A2A2W886-F1
#
_cell.length_a   1.000
_cell.length_b   1.000
_cell.length_c   1.000
_cell.angle_alpha   90.00
_cell.angle_beta   90.00
_cell.angle_gamma   90.00
#
_symmetry.space_group_name_H-M   'P 1'
#
loop_
_entity.id
_entity.type
_entity.pdbx_description
1 polymer ?
#
loop_
_entity_poly.entity_id
_entity_poly.type
_entity_poly.pdbx_seq_one_letter_code
_entity_poly.pdbx_strand_id
1 'polypeptide(L)'
;MGDWTRALRDAQRNGVGPRHVLDLVDHYHRLGSRVSAGALYWRLRRAHPSLPPSDGWPVETPKAPPPRAQTPNDVFMRVVRTHRRAGLSDDQIRPELERALVAAGFAPDAERI
;
A
#
# COMPACT_ATOMS: atom_id res chain seq x y z
N MET A 1 24.72 -0.74 13.72
CA MET A 1 24.84 -1.00 12.26
C MET A 1 25.41 -2.40 12.10
N GLY A 2 24.77 -3.27 11.30
CA GLY A 2 25.20 -4.67 11.16
C GLY A 2 26.59 -4.79 10.52
N ASP A 3 27.34 -5.82 10.88
CA ASP A 3 28.66 -6.10 10.30
C ASP A 3 28.51 -6.61 8.86
N TRP A 4 28.56 -5.70 7.90
CA TRP A 4 28.47 -5.99 6.47
C TRP A 4 29.54 -6.98 6.00
N THR A 5 30.71 -7.00 6.64
CA THR A 5 31.79 -7.96 6.37
C THR A 5 31.30 -9.38 6.61
N ARG A 6 30.54 -9.60 7.69
CA ARG A 6 29.94 -10.90 8.01
C ARG A 6 28.93 -11.32 6.94
N ALA A 7 28.11 -10.39 6.45
CA ALA A 7 27.14 -10.70 5.40
C ALA A 7 27.80 -11.10 4.07
N LEU A 8 28.88 -10.41 3.68
CA LEU A 8 29.66 -10.77 2.49
C LEU A 8 30.40 -12.09 2.65
N ARG A 9 30.94 -12.38 3.84
CA ARG A 9 31.57 -13.68 4.14
C ARG A 9 30.57 -14.83 4.07
N ASP A 10 29.37 -14.65 4.62
CA ASP A 10 28.30 -15.65 4.54
C ASP A 10 27.89 -15.88 3.06
N ALA A 11 27.73 -14.82 2.27
CA ALA A 11 27.45 -14.92 0.83
C ALA A 11 28.57 -15.69 0.09
N GLN A 12 29.83 -15.34 0.35
CA GLN A 12 30.99 -16.00 -0.26
C GLN A 12 31.06 -17.48 0.12
N ARG A 13 30.76 -17.84 1.38
CA ARG A 13 30.68 -19.24 1.84
C ARG A 13 29.62 -20.03 1.09
N ASN A 14 28.52 -19.40 0.68
CA ASN A 14 27.47 -20.01 -0.13
C ASN A 14 27.83 -20.09 -1.63
N GLY A 15 29.06 -19.72 -2.02
CA GLY A 15 29.49 -19.73 -3.42
C GLY A 15 28.97 -18.55 -4.24
N VAL A 16 28.48 -17.49 -3.59
CA VAL A 16 27.98 -16.30 -4.27
C VAL A 16 29.15 -15.45 -4.74
N GLY A 17 29.26 -15.27 -6.06
CA GLY A 17 30.28 -14.43 -6.67
C GLY A 17 29.97 -12.93 -6.61
N PRO A 18 30.98 -12.07 -6.88
CA PRO A 18 30.82 -10.61 -6.82
C PRO A 18 29.69 -10.06 -7.72
N ARG A 19 29.50 -10.66 -8.91
CA ARG A 19 28.44 -10.22 -9.83
C ARG A 19 27.04 -10.37 -9.22
N HIS A 20 26.79 -11.48 -8.56
CA HIS A 20 25.51 -11.77 -7.92
C HIS A 20 25.26 -10.83 -6.72
N VAL A 21 26.31 -10.43 -6.01
CA VAL A 21 26.22 -9.40 -4.96
C VAL A 21 25.81 -8.06 -5.54
N LEU A 22 26.39 -7.66 -6.67
CA LEU A 22 26.01 -6.43 -7.37
C LEU A 22 24.55 -6.49 -7.84
N ASP A 23 24.10 -7.62 -8.40
CA ASP A 23 22.71 -7.78 -8.84
C ASP A 23 21.72 -7.68 -7.66
N LEU A 24 22.10 -8.14 -6.46
CA LEU A 24 21.32 -7.98 -5.22
C LEU A 24 21.24 -6.51 -4.79
N VAL A 25 22.35 -5.77 -4.89
CA VAL A 25 22.39 -4.33 -4.58
C VAL A 25 21.58 -3.52 -5.59
N ASP A 26 21.68 -3.84 -6.88
CA ASP A 26 20.87 -3.22 -7.94
C ASP A 26 19.38 -3.50 -7.74
N HIS A 27 19.01 -4.70 -7.29
CA HIS A 27 17.63 -5.01 -6.95
C HIS A 27 17.15 -4.21 -5.73
N TYR A 28 17.97 -4.09 -4.69
CA TYR A 28 17.70 -3.24 -3.53
C TYR A 28 17.42 -1.79 -3.94
N HIS A 29 18.27 -1.21 -4.78
CA HIS A 29 18.07 0.15 -5.27
C HIS A 29 16.76 0.33 -6.06
N ARG A 30 16.38 -0.67 -6.86
CA ARG A 30 15.09 -0.67 -7.58
C ARG A 30 13.88 -0.75 -6.65
N LEU A 31 13.99 -1.45 -5.52
CA LEU A 31 12.92 -1.51 -4.52
C LEU A 31 12.78 -0.20 -3.73
N GLY A 32 13.85 0.57 -3.59
CA GLY A 32 13.84 1.90 -2.96
C GLY A 32 13.36 1.85 -1.51
N SER A 33 12.41 2.73 -1.15
CA SER A 33 11.86 2.84 0.21
C SER A 33 11.01 1.64 0.65
N ARG A 34 10.74 0.68 -0.23
CA ARG A 34 9.91 -0.51 0.07
C ARG A 34 10.64 -1.56 0.90
N VAL A 35 11.95 -1.42 1.07
CA VAL A 35 12.80 -2.35 1.82
C VAL A 35 13.85 -1.59 2.63
N SER A 36 14.12 -2.05 3.84
CA SER A 36 15.15 -1.46 4.69
C SER A 36 16.56 -1.93 4.32
N ALA A 37 17.60 -1.22 4.76
CA ALA A 37 18.98 -1.69 4.65
C ALA A 37 19.19 -3.05 5.39
N GLY A 38 18.40 -3.33 6.43
CA GLY A 38 18.39 -4.63 7.10
C GLY A 38 17.92 -5.77 6.19
N ALA A 39 17.00 -5.50 5.25
CA ALA A 39 16.56 -6.48 4.26
C ALA A 39 17.71 -6.89 3.34
N LEU A 40 18.49 -5.93 2.83
CA LEU A 40 19.68 -6.21 2.02
C LEU A 40 20.72 -7.03 2.81
N TYR A 41 20.97 -6.66 4.07
CA TYR A 41 21.89 -7.40 4.94
C TYR A 41 21.49 -8.88 5.06
N TRP A 42 20.22 -9.16 5.37
CA TRP A 42 19.74 -10.54 5.47
C TRP A 42 19.70 -11.27 4.14
N ARG A 43 19.42 -10.56 3.04
CA ARG A 43 19.41 -11.14 1.71
C ARG A 43 20.79 -11.61 1.29
N LEU A 44 21.84 -10.83 1.57
CA LEU A 44 23.24 -11.22 1.34
C LEU A 44 23.62 -12.46 2.14
N ARG A 45 23.26 -12.52 3.43
CA ARG A 45 23.55 -13.69 4.28
C ARG A 45 22.91 -15.00 3.80
N ARG A 46 21.74 -14.89 3.15
CA ARG A 46 20.99 -16.03 2.59
C ARG A 46 21.13 -16.11 1.06
N ALA A 47 22.07 -15.38 0.48
CA ALA A 47 22.30 -15.42 -0.96
C ALA A 47 22.85 -16.80 -1.35
N HIS A 48 22.40 -17.30 -2.49
CA HIS A 48 22.81 -18.59 -3.02
C HIS A 48 22.82 -18.50 -4.55
N PRO A 49 23.83 -19.04 -5.25
CA PRO A 49 23.96 -18.88 -6.70
C PRO A 49 22.79 -19.48 -7.50
N SER A 50 22.06 -20.45 -6.93
CA SER A 50 20.88 -21.04 -7.57
C SER A 50 19.58 -20.23 -7.41
N LEU A 51 19.57 -19.21 -6.54
CA LEU A 51 18.39 -18.39 -6.30
C LEU A 51 18.51 -17.08 -7.08
N PRO A 52 17.45 -16.59 -7.73
CA PRO A 52 17.53 -15.31 -8.41
C PRO A 52 17.74 -14.15 -7.41
N PRO A 53 18.46 -13.08 -7.81
CA PRO A 53 18.68 -11.91 -6.96
C PRO A 53 17.38 -11.21 -6.52
N SER A 54 16.29 -11.35 -7.29
CA SER A 54 14.98 -10.77 -6.96
C SER A 54 14.15 -11.60 -5.98
N ASP A 55 14.57 -12.82 -5.65
CA ASP A 55 13.77 -13.73 -4.83
C ASP A 55 13.94 -13.45 -3.33
N GLY A 56 12.90 -13.72 -2.53
CA GLY A 56 12.96 -13.69 -1.07
C GLY A 56 13.14 -12.31 -0.40
N TRP A 57 12.85 -11.22 -1.11
CA TRP A 57 12.85 -9.87 -0.53
C TRP A 57 11.60 -9.63 0.32
N PRO A 58 11.74 -9.12 1.56
CA PRO A 58 10.60 -8.71 2.37
C PRO A 58 10.11 -7.35 1.88
N VAL A 59 9.54 -7.32 0.67
CA VAL A 59 8.98 -6.11 0.09
C VAL A 59 7.74 -5.76 0.91
N GLU A 60 7.79 -4.66 1.64
CA GLU A 60 6.57 -4.12 2.24
C GLU A 60 5.65 -3.72 1.09
N THR A 61 4.63 -4.53 0.82
CA THR A 61 3.48 -4.06 0.06
C THR A 61 2.94 -2.87 0.82
N PRO A 62 2.79 -1.69 0.18
CA PRO A 62 2.23 -0.53 0.86
C PRO A 62 0.92 -0.98 1.51
N LYS A 63 0.89 -0.91 2.85
CA LYS A 63 -0.31 -1.22 3.61
C LYS A 63 -1.39 -0.31 3.04
N ALA A 64 -2.46 -0.90 2.49
CA ALA A 64 -3.56 -0.11 1.97
C ALA A 64 -3.94 0.91 3.04
N PRO A 65 -4.10 2.20 2.68
CA PRO A 65 -4.54 3.19 3.66
C PRO A 65 -5.78 2.63 4.35
N PRO A 66 -5.91 2.80 5.68
CA PRO A 66 -7.09 2.34 6.38
C PRO A 66 -8.32 2.88 5.65
N PRO A 67 -9.41 2.11 5.53
CA PRO A 67 -10.63 2.61 4.90
C PRO A 67 -11.01 3.91 5.62
N ARG A 68 -11.00 5.01 4.88
CA ARG A 68 -11.43 6.30 5.42
C ARG A 68 -12.87 6.11 5.88
N ALA A 69 -13.17 6.52 7.11
CA ALA A 69 -14.54 6.53 7.59
C ALA A 69 -15.40 7.30 6.59
N GLN A 70 -16.52 6.69 6.18
CA GLN A 70 -17.48 7.35 5.32
C GLN A 70 -17.92 8.66 5.99
N THR A 71 -18.00 9.73 5.23
CA THR A 71 -18.48 11.03 5.70
C THR A 71 -19.90 11.28 5.18
N PRO A 72 -20.68 12.18 5.82
CA PRO A 72 -21.96 12.63 5.29
C PRO A 72 -21.85 13.12 3.83
N ASN A 73 -20.77 13.85 3.51
CA ASN A 73 -20.52 14.34 2.15
C ASN A 73 -20.28 13.22 1.12
N ASP A 74 -19.74 12.07 1.54
CA ASP A 74 -19.60 10.91 0.64
C ASP A 74 -20.99 10.32 0.30
N VAL A 75 -21.91 10.32 1.27
CA VAL A 75 -23.31 9.90 1.08
C VAL A 75 -24.02 10.92 0.18
N PHE A 76 -23.86 12.22 0.45
CA PHE A 76 -24.37 13.32 -0.38
C PHE A 76 -24.04 13.12 -1.85
N MET A 77 -22.73 13.10 -2.15
CA MET A 77 -22.22 13.10 -3.50
C MET A 77 -22.67 11.86 -4.24
N ARG A 78 -22.76 10.72 -3.55
CA ARG A 78 -23.29 9.47 -4.13
C ARG A 78 -24.77 9.61 -4.50
N VAL A 79 -25.60 10.08 -3.58
CA VAL A 79 -27.06 10.17 -3.78
C VAL A 79 -27.40 11.23 -4.82
N VAL A 80 -26.89 12.45 -4.67
CA VAL A 80 -27.15 13.56 -5.59
C VAL A 80 -26.66 13.23 -6.99
N ARG A 81 -25.45 12.69 -7.16
CA ARG A 81 -24.93 12.35 -8.49
C ARG A 81 -25.76 11.26 -9.17
N THR A 82 -26.25 10.28 -8.41
CA THR A 82 -27.07 9.18 -8.94
C THR A 82 -28.43 9.70 -9.41
N HIS A 83 -29.10 10.50 -8.59
CA HIS A 83 -30.46 10.97 -8.90
C HIS A 83 -30.47 12.13 -9.90
N ARG A 84 -29.46 12.99 -9.92
CA ARG A 84 -29.30 14.00 -10.99
C ARG A 84 -29.07 13.36 -12.36
N ARG A 85 -28.34 12.24 -12.42
CA ARG A 85 -28.21 11.46 -13.67
C ARG A 85 -29.54 10.87 -14.14
N ALA A 86 -30.45 10.58 -13.21
CA ALA A 86 -31.81 10.15 -13.50
C ALA A 86 -32.79 11.31 -13.77
N GLY A 87 -32.32 12.56 -13.75
CA GLY A 87 -33.13 13.74 -14.06
C GLY A 87 -34.06 14.22 -12.95
N LEU A 88 -33.87 13.77 -11.71
CA LEU A 88 -34.70 14.21 -10.59
C LEU A 88 -34.35 15.64 -10.15
N SER A 89 -35.36 16.37 -9.69
CA SER A 89 -35.17 17.69 -9.08
C SER A 89 -34.64 17.59 -7.64
N ASP A 90 -34.04 18.67 -7.14
CA ASP A 90 -33.48 18.70 -5.79
C ASP A 90 -34.56 18.42 -4.71
N ASP A 91 -35.82 18.81 -4.94
CA ASP A 91 -36.95 18.50 -4.05
C ASP A 91 -37.27 17.00 -3.99
N GLN A 92 -37.07 16.27 -5.10
CA GLN A 92 -37.25 14.83 -5.17
C GLN A 92 -36.04 14.07 -4.59
N ILE A 93 -34.85 14.68 -4.63
CA ILE A 93 -33.60 14.09 -4.12
C ILE A 93 -33.54 14.17 -2.60
N ARG A 94 -34.02 15.27 -2.00
CA ARG A 94 -33.97 15.51 -0.55
C ARG A 94 -34.47 14.35 0.33
N PRO A 95 -35.66 13.77 0.12
CA PRO A 95 -36.12 12.65 0.95
C PRO A 95 -35.27 11.38 0.78
N GLU A 96 -34.70 11.14 -0.40
CA GLU A 96 -33.80 10.01 -0.65
C GLU A 96 -32.42 10.20 0.00
N LEU A 97 -31.95 11.46 0.05
CA LEU A 97 -30.74 11.82 0.75
C LEU A 97 -30.87 11.65 2.27
N GLU A 98 -31.95 12.14 2.86
CA GLU A 98 -32.23 11.99 4.30
C GLU A 98 -32.26 10.51 4.72
N ARG A 99 -32.94 9.66 3.93
CA ARG A 99 -32.97 8.20 4.14
C ARG A 99 -31.57 7.58 4.07
N ALA A 100 -30.76 7.99 3.09
CA ALA A 100 -29.41 7.47 2.90
C ALA A 100 -28.45 7.88 4.02
N LEU A 101 -28.59 9.11 4.55
CA LEU A 101 -27.81 9.61 5.68
C LEU A 101 -28.16 8.82 6.96
N VAL A 102 -29.46 8.65 7.25
CA VAL A 102 -29.92 7.86 8.41
C VAL A 102 -29.47 6.40 8.32
N ALA A 103 -29.58 5.78 7.14
CA ALA A 103 -29.12 4.41 6.93
C ALA A 103 -27.60 4.25 7.11
N ALA A 104 -26.83 5.32 6.87
CA ALA A 104 -25.40 5.39 7.13
C ALA A 104 -25.04 5.82 8.56
N GLY A 105 -26.04 6.04 9.43
CA GLY A 105 -25.84 6.43 10.83
C GLY A 105 -25.59 7.91 11.07
N PHE A 106 -25.85 8.77 10.08
CA PHE A 106 -25.73 10.22 10.18
C PHE A 106 -27.08 10.87 10.49
N ALA A 107 -27.04 12.09 11.03
CA ALA A 107 -28.23 12.93 11.13
C ALA A 107 -28.76 13.27 9.73
N PRO A 108 -30.09 13.37 9.54
CA PRO A 108 -30.68 13.66 8.23
C PRO A 108 -30.28 15.04 7.66
N ASP A 109 -29.80 15.95 8.52
CA ASP A 109 -29.32 17.30 8.20
C ASP A 109 -27.80 17.46 8.35
N ALA A 110 -27.04 16.35 8.45
CA ALA A 110 -25.61 16.33 8.74
C ALA A 110 -24.70 17.05 7.72
N GLU A 111 -25.25 17.55 6.62
CA GLU A 111 -24.53 18.35 5.61
C GLU A 111 -24.60 19.86 5.85
N ARG A 112 -25.41 20.34 6.80
CA ARG A 112 -25.50 21.77 7.16
C ARG A 112 -24.44 22.12 8.22
N ILE A 113 -23.16 22.07 7.87
CA ILE A 113 -22.05 22.63 8.67
C ILE A 113 -21.14 23.44 7.76
#